data_AF-A0A8X6KDP7-F1
#
_entry.id   AF-A0A8X6KDP7-F1
#
_cell.length_a   1.000
_cell.length_b   1.000
_cell.length_c   1.000
_cell.angle_alpha   90.00
_cell.angle_beta   90.00
_cell.angle_gamma   90.00
#
_symmetry.space_group_name_H-M   'P 1'
#
loop_
_entity.id
_entity.type
_entity.pdbx_description
1 polymer ?
#
loop_
_entity_poly.entity_id
_entity_poly.type
_entity_poly.pdbx_seq_one_letter_code
_entity_poly.pdbx_strand_id
1 'polypeptide(L)'
;MNVHDGIFTREQERSLKFYFNANVTVNRVKTADLFIHSKWLDAKTRFVLACQLWLMFNVLKLFYSLHESEKEEILNKYSTANENFNVFEKNVVLWIKHYKAGYISESQSSVWCYIGYNWNYASLGSRILNDLTEEERQSLLDHTFEHSNWISVRCFCLFNMSADRREVLLKRFPLKVLRIYLYSARPHFFLNAVDKVWDRLPGKHFICLLYIIICQKIVALWKDIDYVNLLRQLWHRSPDHLKLCVEGTDIYEILI
;
A
#
# COMPACT_ATOMS: atom_id res chain seq x y z
N MET A 1 -18.80 9.12 24.34
CA MET A 1 -18.79 7.84 23.62
C MET A 1 -20.22 7.32 23.65
N ASN A 2 -21.01 7.56 22.60
CA ASN A 2 -22.33 6.98 22.42
C ASN A 2 -22.28 6.21 21.10
N VAL A 3 -22.17 4.88 21.21
CA VAL A 3 -22.47 4.00 20.08
C VAL A 3 -23.98 4.04 19.97
N HIS A 4 -24.49 4.76 18.97
CA HIS A 4 -25.89 4.60 18.58
C HIS A 4 -26.01 3.22 17.95
N ASP A 5 -26.42 2.24 18.74
CA ASP A 5 -26.94 0.96 18.26
C ASP A 5 -28.21 1.26 17.46
N GLY A 6 -28.05 1.40 16.14
CA GLY A 6 -29.16 1.40 15.21
C GLY A 6 -29.74 -0.01 15.12
N ILE A 7 -30.71 -0.32 15.97
CA ILE A 7 -31.49 -1.56 15.89
C ILE A 7 -32.30 -1.50 14.60
N PHE A 8 -31.94 -2.33 13.61
CA PHE A 8 -32.74 -2.51 12.40
C PHE A 8 -34.15 -2.96 12.77
N THR A 9 -35.16 -2.42 12.09
CA THR A 9 -36.52 -2.93 12.26
C THR A 9 -36.63 -4.34 11.66
N ARG A 10 -37.52 -5.19 12.18
CA ARG A 10 -37.74 -6.56 11.64
C ARG A 10 -38.08 -6.59 10.14
N GLU A 11 -38.65 -5.52 9.58
CA GLU A 11 -38.87 -5.39 8.13
C GLU A 11 -37.57 -5.07 7.38
N GLN A 12 -36.70 -4.23 7.94
CA GLN A 12 -35.38 -3.94 7.38
C GLN A 12 -34.51 -5.20 7.37
N GLU A 13 -34.52 -5.99 8.44
CA GLU A 13 -33.80 -7.27 8.54
C GLU A 13 -34.24 -8.28 7.47
N ARG A 14 -35.54 -8.36 7.18
CA ARG A 14 -36.09 -9.26 6.15
C ARG A 14 -35.75 -8.83 4.71
N SER A 15 -35.34 -7.58 4.51
CA SER A 15 -34.98 -7.01 3.20
C SER A 15 -33.49 -7.03 2.89
N LEU A 16 -32.65 -7.38 3.89
CA LEU A 16 -31.20 -7.45 3.76
C LEU A 16 -30.79 -8.58 2.81
N LYS A 17 -30.48 -8.20 1.57
CA LYS A 17 -29.92 -9.12 0.58
C LYS A 17 -28.40 -9.03 0.61
N PHE A 18 -27.77 -10.14 0.97
CA PHE A 18 -26.33 -10.32 0.85
C PHE A 18 -26.02 -11.06 -0.44
N TYR A 19 -25.00 -10.59 -1.16
CA TYR A 19 -24.43 -11.35 -2.27
C TYR A 19 -23.31 -12.21 -1.73
N PHE A 20 -23.20 -13.45 -2.21
CA PHE A 20 -22.15 -14.39 -1.84
C PHE A 20 -21.26 -14.71 -3.04
N ASN A 21 -19.97 -14.91 -2.78
CA ASN A 21 -19.00 -15.44 -3.73
C ASN A 21 -19.16 -16.97 -3.86
N ALA A 22 -18.52 -17.58 -4.86
CA ALA A 22 -18.54 -19.02 -5.08
C ALA A 22 -17.97 -19.84 -3.90
N ASN A 23 -17.08 -19.25 -3.10
CA ASN A 23 -16.55 -19.84 -1.87
C ASN A 23 -17.44 -19.57 -0.63
N VAL A 24 -18.70 -19.17 -0.83
CA VAL A 24 -19.69 -18.93 0.24
C VAL A 24 -19.33 -17.76 1.18
N THR A 25 -18.34 -16.93 0.81
CA THR A 25 -18.06 -15.69 1.54
C THR A 25 -18.93 -14.55 1.02
N VAL A 26 -19.29 -13.58 1.88
CA VAL A 26 -20.04 -12.40 1.42
C VAL A 26 -19.23 -11.62 0.38
N ASN A 27 -19.82 -11.40 -0.79
CA ASN A 27 -19.32 -10.46 -1.78
C ASN A 27 -19.57 -9.04 -1.27
N ARG A 28 -18.57 -8.52 -0.55
CA ARG A 28 -18.61 -7.21 0.10
C ARG A 28 -18.92 -6.09 -0.88
N VAL A 29 -18.40 -6.17 -2.11
CA VAL A 29 -18.60 -5.13 -3.13
C VAL A 29 -20.05 -5.08 -3.60
N LYS A 30 -20.59 -6.21 -4.07
CA LYS A 30 -21.98 -6.27 -4.55
C LYS A 30 -22.98 -5.95 -3.44
N THR A 31 -22.69 -6.43 -2.23
CA THR A 31 -23.52 -6.15 -1.05
C THR A 31 -23.51 -4.67 -0.70
N ALA A 32 -22.34 -4.04 -0.72
CA ALA A 32 -22.22 -2.62 -0.44
C ALA A 32 -22.80 -1.74 -1.53
N ASP A 33 -22.65 -2.12 -2.79
CA ASP A 33 -23.29 -1.42 -3.91
C ASP A 33 -24.81 -1.40 -3.73
N LEU A 34 -25.39 -2.52 -3.29
CA LEU A 34 -26.80 -2.61 -2.92
C LEU A 34 -27.13 -1.65 -1.76
N PHE A 35 -26.31 -1.60 -0.71
CA PHE A 35 -26.52 -0.69 0.43
C PHE A 35 -26.39 0.79 0.05
N ILE A 36 -25.44 1.14 -0.81
CA ILE A 36 -25.20 2.51 -1.25
C ILE A 36 -26.34 3.04 -2.13
N HIS A 37 -26.96 2.19 -2.94
CA HIS A 37 -28.08 2.59 -3.78
C HIS A 37 -29.43 2.53 -3.05
N SER A 38 -29.41 2.10 -1.80
CA SER A 38 -30.61 1.88 -1.04
C SER A 38 -31.15 3.17 -0.41
N LYS A 39 -32.47 3.27 -0.27
CA LYS A 39 -33.12 4.44 0.36
C LYS A 39 -33.27 4.31 1.88
N TRP A 40 -32.99 3.14 2.45
CA TRP A 40 -33.16 2.87 3.88
C TRP A 40 -31.97 3.35 4.73
N LEU A 41 -30.78 3.48 4.12
CA LEU A 41 -29.65 4.16 4.75
C LEU A 41 -29.70 5.66 4.43
N ASP A 42 -29.46 6.49 5.45
CA ASP A 42 -29.34 7.94 5.25
C ASP A 42 -28.14 8.27 4.33
N ALA A 43 -28.17 9.46 3.72
CA ALA A 43 -27.17 9.85 2.72
C ALA A 43 -25.74 9.90 3.30
N LYS A 44 -25.60 10.31 4.57
CA LYS A 44 -24.31 10.38 5.27
C LYS A 44 -23.75 8.99 5.53
N THR A 45 -24.56 8.05 6.02
CA THR A 45 -24.15 6.65 6.19
C THR A 45 -23.74 6.01 4.87
N ARG A 46 -24.49 6.27 3.80
CA ARG A 46 -24.14 5.79 2.45
C ARG A 46 -22.83 6.39 1.96
N PHE A 47 -22.61 7.69 2.18
CA PHE A 47 -21.35 8.35 1.84
C PHE A 47 -20.16 7.72 2.59
N VAL A 48 -20.26 7.55 3.91
CA VAL A 48 -19.22 6.90 4.73
C VAL A 48 -18.93 5.49 4.23
N LEU A 49 -19.97 4.70 3.94
CA LEU A 49 -19.83 3.35 3.41
C LEU A 49 -19.13 3.33 2.03
N ALA A 50 -19.47 4.27 1.15
CA ALA A 50 -18.82 4.44 -0.15
C ALA A 50 -17.34 4.83 0.00
N CYS A 51 -16.99 5.67 0.99
CA CYS A 51 -15.61 6.01 1.31
C CYS A 51 -14.83 4.80 1.82
N GLN A 52 -15.39 4.05 2.78
CA GLN A 52 -14.76 2.87 3.39
C GLN A 52 -14.52 1.74 2.37
N LEU A 53 -15.37 1.67 1.33
CA LEU A 53 -15.32 0.63 0.30
C LEU A 53 -14.82 1.13 -1.05
N TRP A 54 -14.37 2.39 -1.10
CA TRP A 54 -13.64 3.00 -2.20
C TRP A 54 -14.39 3.05 -3.52
N LEU A 55 -15.68 3.34 -3.45
CA LEU A 55 -16.56 3.44 -4.60
C LEU A 55 -16.57 4.90 -5.10
N MET A 56 -15.47 5.35 -5.71
CA MET A 56 -15.20 6.78 -5.96
C MET A 56 -16.30 7.52 -6.73
N PHE A 57 -16.89 6.88 -7.75
CA PHE A 57 -18.04 7.45 -8.46
C PHE A 57 -19.23 7.68 -7.52
N ASN A 58 -19.51 6.73 -6.63
CA ASN A 58 -20.55 6.88 -5.61
C ASN A 58 -20.15 7.89 -4.54
N VAL A 59 -18.88 7.97 -4.15
CA VAL A 59 -18.39 8.94 -3.15
C VAL A 59 -18.73 10.36 -3.59
N LEU A 60 -18.35 10.78 -4.81
CA LEU A 60 -18.67 12.12 -5.29
C LEU A 60 -20.17 12.33 -5.41
N LYS A 61 -20.88 11.39 -6.05
CA LYS A 61 -22.33 11.48 -6.23
C LYS A 61 -23.07 11.64 -4.89
N LEU A 62 -22.72 10.82 -3.90
CA LEU A 62 -23.30 10.87 -2.57
C LEU A 62 -22.90 12.15 -1.85
N PHE A 63 -21.62 12.54 -1.91
CA PHE A 63 -21.15 13.78 -1.30
C PHE A 63 -21.93 14.98 -1.83
N TYR A 64 -22.11 15.10 -3.14
CA TYR A 64 -22.89 16.19 -3.74
C TYR A 64 -24.37 16.15 -3.38
N SER A 65 -24.92 14.95 -3.11
CA SER A 65 -26.31 14.79 -2.66
C SER A 65 -26.55 15.15 -1.19
N LEU A 66 -25.49 15.33 -0.38
CA LEU A 66 -25.61 15.76 1.01
C LEU A 66 -26.04 17.22 1.11
N HIS A 67 -26.69 17.58 2.22
CA HIS A 67 -26.95 18.97 2.55
C HIS A 67 -25.64 19.72 2.85
N GLU A 68 -25.61 21.04 2.61
CA GLU A 68 -24.39 21.83 2.84
C GLU A 68 -23.89 21.78 4.29
N SER A 69 -24.80 21.74 5.26
CA SER A 69 -24.44 21.57 6.68
C SER A 69 -23.76 20.23 6.96
N GLU A 70 -24.19 19.15 6.30
CA GLU A 70 -23.57 17.82 6.42
C GLU A 70 -22.21 17.78 5.73
N LYS A 71 -22.09 18.42 4.55
CA LYS A 71 -20.81 18.56 3.84
C LYS A 71 -19.82 19.32 4.72
N GLU A 72 -20.22 20.43 5.30
CA GLU A 72 -19.39 21.23 6.20
C GLU A 72 -19.00 20.44 7.46
N GLU A 73 -19.96 19.74 8.08
CA GLU A 73 -19.69 18.87 9.23
C GLU A 73 -18.63 17.83 8.89
N ILE A 74 -18.78 17.11 7.76
CA ILE A 74 -17.80 16.12 7.30
C ILE A 74 -16.45 16.81 7.06
N LEU A 75 -16.40 17.86 6.24
CA LEU A 75 -15.15 18.54 5.91
C LEU A 75 -14.43 19.02 7.17
N ASN A 76 -15.13 19.62 8.14
CA ASN A 76 -14.56 20.13 9.39
C ASN A 76 -14.13 19.00 10.32
N LYS A 77 -14.96 17.95 10.45
CA LYS A 77 -14.69 16.77 11.27
C LYS A 77 -13.38 16.08 10.89
N TYR A 78 -13.06 15.99 9.61
CA TYR A 78 -11.83 15.35 9.12
C TYR A 78 -10.66 16.33 8.88
N SER A 79 -10.85 17.63 9.12
CA SER A 79 -9.79 18.65 9.03
C SER A 79 -8.94 18.73 10.29
N THR A 80 -9.53 18.45 11.44
CA THR A 80 -8.82 18.51 12.71
C THR A 80 -8.01 17.23 12.89
N ALA A 81 -6.78 17.34 13.42
CA ALA A 81 -5.87 16.23 13.64
C ALA A 81 -6.30 15.33 14.81
N ASN A 82 -7.60 15.02 14.91
CA ASN A 82 -8.14 14.24 15.99
C ASN A 82 -7.78 12.75 15.78
N GLU A 83 -7.22 12.12 16.81
CA GLU A 83 -6.48 10.85 16.73
C GLU A 83 -7.39 9.61 16.52
N ASN A 84 -8.71 9.78 16.59
CA ASN A 84 -9.68 8.67 16.59
C ASN A 84 -10.32 8.36 15.23
N PHE A 85 -9.85 8.97 14.14
CA PHE A 85 -10.47 8.76 12.83
C PHE A 85 -9.84 7.65 12.01
N ASN A 86 -10.71 6.94 11.28
CA ASN A 86 -10.28 6.06 10.22
C ASN A 86 -9.57 6.91 9.14
N VAL A 87 -8.29 6.62 8.96
CA VAL A 87 -7.38 7.25 8.00
C VAL A 87 -7.98 7.32 6.58
N PHE A 88 -8.85 6.39 6.21
CA PHE A 88 -9.53 6.37 4.91
C PHE A 88 -10.51 7.52 4.71
N GLU A 89 -11.39 7.74 5.68
CA GLU A 89 -12.39 8.80 5.60
C GLU A 89 -11.70 10.17 5.55
N LYS A 90 -10.61 10.33 6.32
CA LYS A 90 -9.77 11.51 6.28
C LYS A 90 -9.14 11.73 4.90
N ASN A 91 -8.56 10.69 4.30
CA ASN A 91 -7.92 10.79 2.99
C ASN A 91 -8.92 11.09 1.86
N VAL A 92 -10.11 10.48 1.90
CA VAL A 92 -11.17 10.77 0.92
C VAL A 92 -11.68 12.21 1.09
N VAL A 93 -11.78 12.72 2.31
CA VAL A 93 -12.22 14.09 2.55
C VAL A 93 -11.16 15.12 2.15
N LEU A 94 -9.88 14.85 2.42
CA LEU A 94 -8.78 15.66 1.91
C LEU A 94 -8.76 15.69 0.38
N TRP A 95 -8.98 14.53 -0.24
CA TRP A 95 -9.14 14.44 -1.69
C TRP A 95 -10.29 15.32 -2.18
N ILE A 96 -11.50 15.20 -1.61
CA ILE A 96 -12.65 16.03 -1.98
C ILE A 96 -12.32 17.53 -1.85
N LYS A 97 -11.60 17.94 -0.80
CA LYS A 97 -11.18 19.34 -0.64
C LYS A 97 -10.26 19.82 -1.75
N HIS A 98 -9.23 19.04 -2.07
CA HIS A 98 -8.30 19.40 -3.13
C HIS A 98 -8.98 19.41 -4.50
N TYR A 99 -9.92 18.50 -4.73
CA TYR A 99 -10.74 18.47 -5.94
C TYR A 99 -11.63 19.71 -6.05
N LYS A 100 -12.36 20.09 -5.00
CA LYS A 100 -13.19 21.32 -4.98
C LYS A 100 -12.37 22.60 -5.19
N ALA A 101 -11.12 22.61 -4.72
CA ALA A 101 -10.21 23.75 -4.91
C ALA A 101 -9.51 23.76 -6.28
N GLY A 102 -9.81 22.80 -7.16
CA GLY A 102 -9.22 22.71 -8.50
C GLY A 102 -7.75 22.28 -8.53
N TYR A 103 -7.20 21.84 -7.39
CA TYR A 103 -5.80 21.40 -7.31
C TYR A 103 -5.56 20.03 -7.95
N ILE A 104 -6.62 19.24 -8.12
CA ILE A 104 -6.58 17.91 -8.71
C ILE A 104 -7.76 17.69 -9.65
N SER A 105 -7.52 16.97 -10.74
CA SER A 105 -8.56 16.62 -11.71
C SER A 105 -9.54 15.57 -11.16
N GLU A 106 -10.67 15.37 -11.83
CA GLU A 106 -11.54 14.18 -11.59
C GLU A 106 -10.85 12.86 -11.93
N SER A 107 -9.67 12.89 -12.59
CA SER A 107 -8.99 11.67 -12.98
C SER A 107 -8.72 10.80 -11.76
N GLN A 108 -9.16 9.55 -11.86
CA GLN A 108 -8.96 8.52 -10.85
C GLN A 108 -7.49 8.49 -10.37
N SER A 109 -6.54 8.62 -11.28
CA SER A 109 -5.09 8.65 -11.03
C SER A 109 -4.67 9.70 -9.97
N SER A 110 -5.25 10.89 -9.98
CA SER A 110 -4.93 11.96 -9.02
C SER A 110 -5.46 11.68 -7.60
N VAL A 111 -6.59 10.99 -7.51
CA VAL A 111 -7.16 10.45 -6.26
C VAL A 111 -6.22 9.41 -5.67
N TRP A 112 -5.71 8.52 -6.52
CA TRP A 112 -4.89 7.40 -6.10
C TRP A 112 -3.51 7.79 -5.59
N CYS A 113 -2.89 8.84 -6.16
CA CYS A 113 -1.63 9.39 -5.64
C CYS A 113 -1.78 9.96 -4.22
N TYR A 114 -2.95 10.51 -3.88
CA TYR A 114 -3.21 11.07 -2.56
C TYR A 114 -3.48 9.99 -1.50
N ILE A 115 -4.15 8.91 -1.89
CA ILE A 115 -4.52 7.82 -0.96
C ILE A 115 -3.48 6.68 -0.93
N GLY A 116 -2.54 6.66 -1.90
CA GLY A 116 -1.36 5.79 -2.00
C GLY A 116 -0.51 5.68 -0.73
N TYR A 117 -0.53 6.71 0.11
CA TYR A 117 0.26 6.78 1.33
C TYR A 117 -0.16 5.80 2.44
N ASN A 118 -1.37 5.22 2.39
CA ASN A 118 -1.90 4.34 3.43
C ASN A 118 -2.37 2.97 2.91
N TRP A 119 -1.58 2.38 2.00
CA TRP A 119 -1.80 1.06 1.38
C TRP A 119 -1.57 -0.15 2.31
N ASN A 120 -2.09 -0.13 3.53
CA ASN A 120 -2.02 -1.28 4.44
C ASN A 120 -2.94 -2.47 4.03
N TYR A 121 -3.60 -2.42 2.87
CA TYR A 121 -4.56 -3.43 2.44
C TYR A 121 -4.32 -3.82 0.97
N ALA A 122 -3.47 -4.81 0.77
CA ALA A 122 -3.15 -5.40 -0.55
C ALA A 122 -4.40 -5.85 -1.33
N SER A 123 -5.47 -6.25 -0.63
CA SER A 123 -6.76 -6.60 -1.24
C SER A 123 -7.40 -5.44 -1.99
N LEU A 124 -7.26 -4.23 -1.46
CA LEU A 124 -7.87 -3.05 -2.05
C LEU A 124 -7.03 -2.49 -3.21
N GLY A 125 -5.70 -2.54 -3.06
CA GLY A 125 -4.78 -2.22 -4.16
C GLY A 125 -5.06 -3.07 -5.39
N SER A 126 -5.27 -4.39 -5.23
CA SER A 126 -5.55 -5.28 -6.37
C SER A 126 -6.79 -4.88 -7.18
N ARG A 127 -7.84 -4.36 -6.52
CA ARG A 127 -9.05 -3.90 -7.17
C ARG A 127 -8.81 -2.62 -7.97
N ILE A 128 -8.12 -1.66 -7.35
CA ILE A 128 -7.79 -0.37 -7.98
C ILE A 128 -6.97 -0.61 -9.24
N LEU A 129 -5.98 -1.51 -9.18
CA LEU A 129 -5.14 -1.82 -10.33
C LEU A 129 -5.88 -2.49 -11.49
N ASN A 130 -7.04 -3.12 -11.24
CA ASN A 130 -7.83 -3.77 -12.29
C ASN A 130 -8.72 -2.80 -13.09
N ASP A 131 -9.03 -1.63 -12.52
CA ASP A 131 -9.88 -0.61 -13.16
C ASP A 131 -9.06 0.37 -14.02
N LEU A 132 -7.73 0.31 -13.95
CA LEU A 132 -6.81 1.19 -14.67
C LEU A 132 -6.34 0.57 -16.00
N THR A 133 -6.03 1.42 -16.99
CA THR A 133 -5.25 0.99 -18.16
C THR A 133 -3.85 0.53 -17.73
N GLU A 134 -3.15 -0.24 -18.58
CA GLU A 134 -1.81 -0.71 -18.25
C GLU A 134 -0.85 0.46 -17.97
N GLU A 135 -0.91 1.51 -18.78
CA GLU A 135 -0.08 2.70 -18.65
C GLU A 135 -0.35 3.46 -17.35
N GLU A 136 -1.62 3.70 -17.02
CA GLU A 136 -2.02 4.35 -15.76
C GLU A 136 -1.61 3.51 -14.56
N ARG A 137 -1.78 2.19 -14.65
CA ARG A 137 -1.39 1.24 -13.62
C ARG A 137 0.11 1.32 -13.36
N GLN A 138 0.95 1.21 -14.39
CA GLN A 138 2.41 1.30 -14.23
C GLN A 138 2.83 2.68 -13.71
N SER A 139 2.22 3.77 -14.19
CA SER A 139 2.50 5.13 -13.70
C SER A 139 2.21 5.27 -12.20
N LEU A 140 1.05 4.78 -11.75
CA LEU A 140 0.68 4.77 -10.34
C LEU A 140 1.65 3.94 -9.50
N LEU A 141 2.00 2.74 -9.98
CA LEU A 141 2.93 1.85 -9.30
C LEU A 141 4.33 2.47 -9.17
N ASP A 142 4.85 3.08 -10.24
CA ASP A 142 6.15 3.77 -10.26
C ASP A 142 6.15 4.94 -9.26
N HIS A 143 5.14 5.81 -9.33
CA HIS A 143 4.98 6.95 -8.42
C HIS A 143 4.89 6.50 -6.96
N THR A 144 4.07 5.49 -6.68
CA THR A 144 3.85 4.98 -5.32
C THR A 144 5.11 4.32 -4.76
N PHE A 145 5.84 3.56 -5.58
CA PHE A 145 7.11 2.95 -5.18
C PHE A 145 8.15 4.02 -4.78
N GLU A 146 8.27 5.08 -5.58
CA GLU A 146 9.26 6.14 -5.39
C GLU A 146 9.01 6.94 -4.11
N HIS A 147 7.74 7.29 -3.84
CA HIS A 147 7.36 8.23 -2.78
C HIS A 147 6.86 7.58 -1.49
N SER A 148 6.47 6.30 -1.51
CA SER A 148 6.04 5.61 -0.28
C SER A 148 7.23 5.35 0.65
N ASN A 149 7.07 5.58 1.95
CA ASN A 149 8.05 5.20 2.97
C ASN A 149 7.84 3.79 3.53
N TRP A 150 6.70 3.17 3.21
CA TRP A 150 6.30 1.89 3.76
C TRP A 150 6.82 0.73 2.91
N ILE A 151 7.60 -0.17 3.51
CA ILE A 151 8.20 -1.29 2.79
C ILE A 151 7.13 -2.24 2.22
N SER A 152 6.04 -2.47 2.93
CA SER A 152 4.90 -3.29 2.47
C SER A 152 4.27 -2.75 1.20
N VAL A 153 4.08 -1.43 1.13
CA VAL A 153 3.53 -0.73 -0.05
C VAL A 153 4.48 -0.84 -1.23
N ARG A 154 5.78 -0.61 -1.02
CA ARG A 154 6.78 -0.79 -2.09
C ARG A 154 6.87 -2.25 -2.55
N CYS A 155 6.75 -3.23 -1.65
CA CYS A 155 6.67 -4.65 -2.00
C CYS A 155 5.50 -4.91 -2.93
N PHE A 156 4.30 -4.45 -2.55
CA PHE A 156 3.11 -4.56 -3.37
C PHE A 156 3.34 -3.95 -4.76
N CYS A 157 3.93 -2.74 -4.82
CA CYS A 157 4.19 -2.10 -6.10
C CYS A 157 5.13 -2.93 -6.98
N LEU A 158 6.28 -3.32 -6.43
CA LEU A 158 7.31 -4.07 -7.14
C LEU A 158 6.78 -5.40 -7.71
N PHE A 159 5.93 -6.11 -6.96
CA PHE A 159 5.37 -7.40 -7.40
C PHE A 159 4.20 -7.27 -8.37
N ASN A 160 3.55 -6.11 -8.46
CA ASN A 160 2.50 -5.84 -9.47
C ASN A 160 3.04 -5.15 -10.74
N MET A 161 4.31 -4.75 -10.76
CA MET A 161 4.96 -4.20 -11.96
C MET A 161 5.34 -5.29 -12.97
N SER A 162 5.52 -4.88 -14.23
CA SER A 162 6.14 -5.73 -15.24
C SER A 162 7.61 -6.04 -14.92
N ALA A 163 8.16 -7.09 -15.53
CA ALA A 163 9.56 -7.46 -15.34
C ALA A 163 10.52 -6.35 -15.81
N ASP A 164 10.23 -5.71 -16.94
CA ASP A 164 11.05 -4.62 -17.49
C ASP A 164 11.07 -3.40 -16.56
N ARG A 165 9.92 -3.04 -15.98
CA ARG A 165 9.82 -1.95 -15.01
C ARG A 165 10.58 -2.26 -13.72
N ARG A 166 10.47 -3.50 -13.21
CA ARG A 166 11.29 -3.94 -12.06
C ARG A 166 12.78 -3.82 -12.33
N GLU A 167 13.23 -4.16 -13.55
CA GLU A 167 14.63 -4.04 -13.95
C GLU A 167 15.08 -2.56 -13.99
N VAL A 168 14.23 -1.66 -14.50
CA VAL A 168 14.49 -0.21 -14.47
C VAL A 168 14.62 0.29 -13.02
N LEU A 169 13.72 -0.11 -12.12
CA LEU A 169 13.78 0.27 -10.71
C LEU A 169 14.99 -0.32 -9.99
N LEU A 170 15.38 -1.55 -10.29
CA LEU A 170 16.58 -2.18 -9.74
C LEU A 170 17.83 -1.37 -10.11
N LYS A 171 17.92 -0.90 -11.35
CA LYS A 171 19.02 -0.05 -11.81
C LYS A 171 19.00 1.34 -11.17
N ARG A 172 17.81 1.93 -10.98
CA ARG A 172 17.65 3.29 -10.44
C ARG A 172 17.79 3.34 -8.91
N PHE A 173 17.31 2.32 -8.20
CA PHE A 173 17.23 2.27 -6.74
C PHE A 173 17.65 0.89 -6.17
N PRO A 174 18.90 0.43 -6.41
CA PRO A 174 19.30 -0.94 -6.09
C PRO A 174 19.07 -1.30 -4.63
N LEU A 175 19.51 -0.47 -3.68
CA LEU A 175 19.33 -0.73 -2.24
C LEU A 175 17.85 -0.87 -1.85
N LYS A 176 16.95 -0.02 -2.39
CA LYS A 176 15.51 -0.07 -2.07
C LYS A 176 14.91 -1.39 -2.55
N VAL A 177 15.20 -1.80 -3.78
CA VAL A 177 14.69 -3.04 -4.39
C VAL A 177 15.24 -4.27 -3.68
N LEU A 178 16.54 -4.30 -3.39
CA LEU A 178 17.18 -5.40 -2.68
C LEU A 178 16.60 -5.59 -1.26
N ARG A 179 16.37 -4.49 -0.54
CA ARG A 179 15.72 -4.53 0.78
C ARG A 179 14.29 -5.10 0.71
N ILE A 180 13.56 -4.84 -0.37
CA ILE A 180 12.22 -5.40 -0.60
C ILE A 180 12.28 -6.91 -0.83
N TYR A 181 13.24 -7.42 -1.60
CA TYR A 181 13.40 -8.86 -1.79
C TYR A 181 13.78 -9.57 -0.48
N LEU A 182 14.62 -8.96 0.37
CA LEU A 182 14.91 -9.47 1.71
C LEU A 182 13.68 -9.48 2.62
N TYR A 183 12.90 -8.39 2.60
CA TYR A 183 11.70 -8.26 3.43
C TYR A 183 10.60 -9.25 3.04
N SER A 184 10.42 -9.49 1.74
CA SER A 184 9.39 -10.39 1.21
C SER A 184 9.72 -11.88 1.36
N ALA A 185 10.81 -12.22 2.04
CA ALA A 185 11.29 -13.58 2.26
C ALA A 185 11.58 -14.37 0.96
N ARG A 186 12.15 -13.69 -0.06
CA ARG A 186 12.42 -14.29 -1.38
C ARG A 186 13.92 -14.31 -1.72
N PRO A 187 14.70 -15.26 -1.19
CA PRO A 187 16.16 -15.22 -1.29
C PRO A 187 16.69 -15.34 -2.73
N HIS A 188 16.02 -16.12 -3.59
CA HIS A 188 16.41 -16.26 -5.00
C HIS A 188 16.21 -14.97 -5.79
N PHE A 189 15.11 -14.24 -5.57
CA PHE A 189 14.92 -12.92 -6.18
C PHE A 189 15.98 -11.92 -5.69
N PHE A 190 16.32 -11.98 -4.40
CA PHE A 190 17.37 -11.14 -3.84
C PHE A 190 18.72 -11.42 -4.50
N LEU A 191 19.22 -12.66 -4.46
CA LEU A 191 20.53 -13.02 -5.01
C LEU A 191 20.63 -12.71 -6.51
N ASN A 192 19.61 -13.08 -7.30
CA ASN A 192 19.57 -12.77 -8.73
C ASN A 192 19.58 -11.27 -9.02
N ALA A 193 18.95 -10.47 -8.16
CA ALA A 193 18.95 -9.01 -8.32
C ALA A 193 20.29 -8.39 -7.91
N VAL A 194 20.94 -8.93 -6.87
CA VAL A 194 22.27 -8.48 -6.46
C VAL A 194 23.29 -8.71 -7.57
N ASP A 195 23.28 -9.90 -8.20
CA ASP A 195 24.18 -10.26 -9.30
C ASP A 195 24.13 -9.26 -10.47
N LYS A 196 22.99 -8.58 -10.67
CA LYS A 196 22.78 -7.60 -11.73
C LYS A 196 23.28 -6.19 -11.40
N VAL A 197 23.57 -5.90 -10.14
CA VAL A 197 23.86 -4.52 -9.68
C VAL A 197 25.18 -4.36 -8.97
N TRP A 198 26.02 -5.41 -8.89
CA TRP A 198 27.33 -5.36 -8.24
C TRP A 198 28.15 -4.13 -8.63
N ASP A 199 28.37 -3.91 -9.93
CA ASP A 199 29.19 -2.81 -10.45
C ASP A 199 28.64 -1.41 -10.17
N ARG A 200 27.37 -1.32 -9.76
CA ARG A 200 26.65 -0.07 -9.53
C ARG A 200 26.29 0.14 -8.07
N LEU A 201 26.54 -0.86 -7.22
CA LEU A 201 26.17 -0.83 -5.82
C LEU A 201 27.28 -0.12 -5.03
N PRO A 202 27.05 1.08 -4.47
CA PRO A 202 28.06 1.76 -3.67
C PRO A 202 28.42 0.93 -2.43
N GLY A 203 29.69 0.94 -2.02
CA GLY A 203 30.16 0.23 -0.82
C GLY A 203 29.31 0.50 0.43
N LYS A 204 28.91 1.75 0.66
CA LYS A 204 27.99 2.13 1.75
C LYS A 204 26.63 1.43 1.70
N HIS A 205 26.09 1.17 0.50
CA HIS A 205 24.82 0.45 0.33
C HIS A 205 25.03 -1.04 0.55
N PHE A 206 26.17 -1.60 0.14
CA PHE A 206 26.53 -2.98 0.42
C PHE A 206 26.66 -3.24 1.94
N ILE A 207 27.41 -2.40 2.66
CA ILE A 207 27.51 -2.44 4.13
C ILE A 207 26.13 -2.37 4.77
N CYS A 208 25.27 -1.46 4.30
CA CYS A 208 23.89 -1.33 4.79
C CYS A 208 23.07 -2.63 4.59
N LEU A 209 23.23 -3.34 3.47
CA LEU A 209 22.57 -4.63 3.25
C LEU A 209 23.05 -5.69 4.24
N LEU A 210 24.35 -5.74 4.52
CA LEU A 210 24.92 -6.68 5.49
C LEU A 210 24.36 -6.43 6.89
N TYR A 211 24.30 -5.18 7.35
CA TYR A 211 23.65 -4.83 8.62
C TYR A 211 22.18 -5.22 8.67
N ILE A 212 21.43 -5.05 7.56
CA ILE A 212 20.03 -5.46 7.52
C ILE A 212 19.93 -6.98 7.73
N ILE A 213 20.76 -7.78 7.07
CA ILE A 213 20.74 -9.24 7.23
C ILE A 213 21.19 -9.66 8.64
N ILE A 214 22.32 -9.13 9.12
CA ILE A 214 22.89 -9.50 10.41
C ILE A 214 21.98 -9.02 11.55
N CYS A 215 21.75 -7.71 11.66
CA CYS A 215 21.07 -7.15 12.83
C CYS A 215 19.55 -7.33 12.78
N GLN A 216 18.93 -7.12 11.62
CA GLN A 216 17.45 -7.14 11.55
C GLN A 216 16.87 -8.52 11.30
N LYS A 217 17.68 -9.48 10.81
CA LYS A 217 17.18 -10.83 10.48
C LYS A 217 17.82 -11.91 11.37
N ILE A 218 19.15 -12.04 11.36
CA ILE A 218 19.85 -13.10 12.10
C ILE A 218 19.77 -12.86 13.61
N VAL A 219 20.24 -11.70 14.10
CA VAL A 219 20.23 -11.36 15.54
C VAL A 219 18.80 -11.28 16.08
N ALA A 220 17.86 -10.79 15.26
CA ALA A 220 16.44 -10.77 15.59
C ALA A 220 15.75 -12.15 15.51
N LEU A 221 16.50 -13.23 15.21
CA LEU A 221 16.04 -14.63 15.18
C LEU A 221 14.85 -14.86 14.24
N TRP A 222 14.81 -14.19 13.09
CA TRP A 222 13.79 -14.45 12.07
C TRP A 222 13.99 -15.83 11.44
N LYS A 223 12.91 -16.58 11.27
CA LYS A 223 12.91 -18.00 10.82
C LYS A 223 12.19 -18.24 9.50
N ASP A 224 11.82 -17.18 8.78
CA ASP A 224 11.18 -17.26 7.46
C ASP A 224 12.16 -17.66 6.34
N ILE A 225 13.46 -17.41 6.51
CA ILE A 225 14.54 -17.86 5.62
C ILE A 225 15.76 -18.28 6.46
N ASP A 226 16.58 -19.19 5.94
CA ASP A 226 17.97 -19.38 6.41
C ASP A 226 18.85 -18.17 6.02
N TYR A 227 18.80 -17.13 6.85
CA TYR A 227 19.56 -15.90 6.62
C TYR A 227 21.07 -16.07 6.79
N VAL A 228 21.53 -17.06 7.55
CA VAL A 228 22.96 -17.35 7.71
C VAL A 228 23.51 -17.87 6.39
N ASN A 229 22.83 -18.83 5.75
CA ASN A 229 23.21 -19.32 4.44
C ASN A 229 23.05 -18.25 3.35
N LEU A 230 22.03 -17.39 3.44
CA LEU A 230 21.88 -16.25 2.53
C LEU A 230 23.07 -15.28 2.64
N LEU A 231 23.48 -14.93 3.86
CA LEU A 231 24.62 -14.06 4.12
C LEU A 231 25.91 -14.66 3.57
N ARG A 232 26.15 -15.96 3.80
CA ARG A 232 27.31 -16.69 3.27
C ARG A 232 27.35 -16.64 1.74
N GLN A 233 26.23 -16.90 1.08
CA GLN A 233 26.14 -16.83 -0.39
C GLN A 233 26.38 -15.41 -0.92
N LEU A 234 25.80 -14.40 -0.28
CA LEU A 234 25.98 -13.01 -0.63
C LEU A 234 27.46 -12.59 -0.50
N TRP A 235 28.11 -12.96 0.61
CA TRP A 235 29.52 -12.66 0.86
C TRP A 235 30.46 -13.39 -0.10
N HIS A 236 30.21 -14.67 -0.38
CA HIS A 236 31.03 -15.41 -1.32
C HIS A 236 30.97 -14.82 -2.74
N ARG A 237 29.77 -14.38 -3.16
CA ARG A 237 29.52 -13.80 -4.48
C ARG A 237 29.92 -12.32 -4.61
N SER A 238 30.21 -11.63 -3.52
CA SER A 238 30.51 -10.20 -3.59
C SER A 238 31.89 -9.95 -4.23
N PRO A 239 31.99 -8.95 -5.12
CA PRO A 239 33.27 -8.49 -5.65
C PRO A 239 34.23 -8.01 -4.55
N ASP A 240 35.53 -8.16 -4.78
CA ASP A 240 36.57 -7.80 -3.80
C ASP A 240 36.52 -6.32 -3.41
N HIS A 241 36.25 -5.41 -4.36
CA HIS A 241 36.13 -3.98 -4.05
C HIS A 241 35.02 -3.66 -3.04
N LEU A 242 33.96 -4.48 -2.98
CA LEU A 242 32.91 -4.34 -1.97
C LEU A 242 33.32 -4.96 -0.64
N LYS A 243 34.06 -6.07 -0.65
CA LYS A 243 34.62 -6.69 0.58
C LYS A 243 35.61 -5.76 1.26
N LEU A 244 36.48 -5.10 0.48
CA LEU A 244 37.40 -4.06 0.96
C LEU A 244 36.67 -2.90 1.66
N CYS A 245 35.45 -2.56 1.22
CA CYS A 245 34.66 -1.53 1.91
C CYS A 245 34.18 -1.96 3.31
N VAL A 246 34.13 -3.26 3.58
CA VAL A 246 33.69 -3.83 4.86
C VAL A 246 34.87 -3.99 5.83
N GLU A 247 36.09 -4.07 5.32
CA GLU A 247 37.30 -4.08 6.15
C GLU A 247 37.33 -2.83 7.05
N GLY A 248 37.49 -3.04 8.36
CA GLY A 248 37.45 -1.97 9.35
C GLY A 248 36.05 -1.59 9.85
N THR A 249 34.99 -2.28 9.41
CA THR A 249 33.66 -2.20 10.05
C THR A 249 33.53 -3.24 11.18
N ASP A 250 32.65 -2.98 12.14
CA ASP A 250 32.39 -3.88 13.28
C ASP A 250 31.74 -5.22 12.87
N ILE A 251 31.14 -5.30 11.68
CA ILE A 251 30.54 -6.53 11.14
C ILE A 251 31.55 -7.40 10.38
N TYR A 252 32.78 -6.93 10.14
CA TYR A 252 33.77 -7.69 9.37
C TYR A 252 34.11 -9.02 10.02
N GLU A 253 34.30 -9.03 11.35
CA GLU A 253 34.62 -10.25 12.12
C GLU A 253 33.50 -11.29 12.10
N ILE A 254 32.26 -10.88 11.82
CA ILE A 254 31.10 -11.78 11.72
C ILE A 254 31.08 -12.49 10.35
N LEU A 255 31.79 -11.94 9.35
CA LEU A 255 31.73 -12.39 7.96
C LEU A 255 32.90 -13.31 7.55
N ILE A 256 33.94 -13.39 8.37
CA ILE A 256 35.09 -14.30 8.22
C ILE A 256 34.82 -15.67 8.83
#